data_AF-A0A9E3QTF0-F1
#
_entry.id   AF-A0A9E3QTF0-F1
#
_cell.length_a   1.000
_cell.length_b   1.000
_cell.length_c   1.000
_cell.angle_alpha   90.00
_cell.angle_beta   90.00
_cell.angle_gamma   90.00
#
_symmetry.space_group_name_H-M   'P 1'
#
loop_
_entity.id
_entity.type
_entity.pdbx_description
1 polymer ?
#
loop_
_entity_poly.entity_id
_entity_poly.type
_entity_poly.pdbx_seq_one_letter_code
_entity_poly.pdbx_strand_id
1 'polypeptide(L)'
;MSAEPQLDEGVIVKPPAAFGPAMATFVVVSSMVGTGVLTTSGYTMYLVGSNQLMLVLWVVGGLIAVCGALAQAELSAMLPRSGGDYVFLYEAYGPLAAFLTGWVSFLIGFGGPIAASAFAAAKYLLAPLAIGGTREVIAQQTLASVAIVTLGVVHASGPGRSILAQGGMTVVKLGILG
;
A
#
# COMPACT_ATOMS: atom_id res chain seq x y z
N MET A 1 44.18 -16.48 22.86
CA MET A 1 43.11 -16.61 23.89
C MET A 1 42.02 -15.62 23.51
N SER A 2 41.20 -16.02 22.53
CA SER A 2 40.09 -15.24 21.97
C SER A 2 38.84 -15.56 22.78
N ALA A 3 38.25 -14.55 23.42
CA ALA A 3 37.00 -14.70 24.13
C ALA A 3 35.85 -14.96 23.14
N GLU A 4 35.26 -16.14 23.18
CA GLU A 4 33.94 -16.37 22.59
C GLU A 4 32.90 -15.53 23.36
N PRO A 5 31.98 -14.84 22.67
CA PRO A 5 30.89 -14.15 23.34
C PRO A 5 29.92 -15.21 23.89
N GLN A 6 29.84 -15.32 25.22
CA GLN A 6 28.84 -16.12 25.91
C GLN A 6 27.46 -15.54 25.59
N LEU A 7 26.68 -16.26 24.78
CA LEU A 7 25.28 -15.95 24.53
C LEU A 7 24.51 -16.20 25.83
N ASP A 8 23.90 -15.14 26.36
CA ASP A 8 23.12 -15.16 27.59
C ASP A 8 21.92 -16.13 27.45
N GLU A 9 22.06 -17.35 27.96
CA GLU A 9 21.10 -18.47 27.82
C GLU A 9 19.74 -18.22 28.51
N GLY A 10 19.51 -17.04 29.09
CA GLY A 10 18.31 -16.69 29.85
C GLY A 10 17.21 -15.95 29.10
N VAL A 11 17.45 -15.44 27.88
CA VAL A 11 16.44 -14.67 27.15
C VAL A 11 15.55 -15.60 26.33
N ILE A 12 14.50 -16.14 26.96
CA ILE A 12 13.39 -16.76 26.23
C ILE A 12 12.67 -15.67 25.45
N VAL A 13 13.09 -15.44 24.20
CA VAL A 13 12.34 -14.62 23.25
C VAL A 13 11.07 -15.38 22.91
N LYS A 14 9.98 -15.04 23.61
CA LYS A 14 8.65 -15.57 23.27
C LYS A 14 8.38 -15.20 21.81
N PRO A 15 8.12 -16.17 20.91
CA PRO A 15 7.77 -15.85 19.55
C PRO A 15 6.54 -14.93 19.58
N PRO A 16 6.50 -13.87 18.76
CA PRO A 16 5.33 -13.00 18.68
C PRO A 16 4.11 -13.87 18.39
N ALA A 17 2.97 -13.52 19.00
CA ALA A 17 1.73 -14.27 18.84
C ALA A 17 1.41 -14.42 17.35
N ALA A 18 1.37 -15.66 16.86
CA ALA A 18 1.05 -15.93 15.46
C ALA A 18 -0.43 -15.62 15.21
N PHE A 19 -0.72 -14.87 14.15
CA PHE A 19 -2.09 -14.65 13.72
C PHE A 19 -2.70 -15.98 13.28
N GLY A 20 -3.90 -16.31 13.78
CA GLY A 20 -4.66 -17.46 13.29
C GLY A 20 -5.03 -17.29 11.80
N PRO A 21 -5.33 -18.38 11.07
CA PRO A 21 -5.57 -18.34 9.63
C PRO A 21 -6.73 -17.41 9.24
N ALA A 22 -7.79 -17.36 10.06
CA ALA A 22 -8.90 -16.44 9.86
C ALA A 22 -8.46 -14.98 9.97
N MET A 23 -7.69 -14.63 11.01
CA MET A 23 -7.20 -13.27 11.20
C MET A 23 -6.22 -12.85 10.11
N ALA A 24 -5.32 -13.75 9.71
CA ALA A 24 -4.42 -13.53 8.57
C ALA A 24 -5.21 -13.25 7.29
N THR A 25 -6.26 -14.05 7.02
CA THR A 25 -7.13 -13.84 5.86
C THR A 25 -7.84 -12.49 5.91
N PHE A 26 -8.43 -12.13 7.05
CA PHE A 26 -9.11 -10.84 7.20
C PHE A 26 -8.18 -9.64 7.02
N VAL A 27 -6.97 -9.70 7.56
CA VAL A 27 -5.96 -8.64 7.38
C VAL A 27 -5.58 -8.51 5.90
N VAL A 28 -5.33 -9.63 5.23
CA VAL A 28 -5.01 -9.63 3.79
C VAL A 28 -6.17 -9.06 2.98
N VAL A 29 -7.40 -9.56 3.15
CA VAL A 29 -8.58 -9.08 2.42
C VAL A 29 -8.82 -7.60 2.66
N SER A 30 -8.72 -7.13 3.91
CA SER A 30 -8.90 -5.72 4.25
C SER A 30 -7.81 -4.84 3.65
N SER A 31 -6.58 -5.34 3.47
CA SER A 31 -5.50 -4.58 2.85
C SER A 31 -5.63 -4.49 1.31
N MET A 32 -6.25 -5.50 0.69
CA MET A 32 -6.42 -5.57 -0.76
C MET A 32 -7.67 -4.84 -1.26
N VAL A 33 -8.77 -4.88 -0.49
CA VAL A 33 -10.02 -4.20 -0.84
C VAL A 33 -9.93 -2.72 -0.48
N GLY A 34 -9.72 -1.88 -1.48
CA GLY A 34 -9.64 -0.42 -1.33
C GLY A 34 -10.49 0.35 -2.34
N THR A 35 -10.19 1.65 -2.51
CA THR A 35 -10.88 2.55 -3.46
C THR A 35 -10.65 2.17 -4.93
N GLY A 36 -9.68 1.28 -5.22
CA GLY A 36 -9.34 0.82 -6.56
C GLY A 36 -10.53 0.19 -7.31
N VAL A 37 -11.45 -0.48 -6.61
CA VAL A 37 -12.65 -1.06 -7.25
C VAL A 37 -13.53 0.00 -7.91
N LEU A 38 -13.59 1.21 -7.34
CA LEU A 38 -14.38 2.31 -7.89
C LEU A 38 -13.59 3.09 -8.94
N THR A 39 -12.34 3.43 -8.63
CA THR A 39 -11.49 4.26 -9.50
C THR A 39 -11.06 3.51 -10.76
N THR A 40 -10.48 2.31 -10.61
CA THR A 40 -9.96 1.53 -11.74
C THR A 40 -11.10 1.05 -12.64
N SER A 41 -12.23 0.64 -12.06
CA SER A 41 -13.41 0.28 -12.87
C SER A 41 -13.95 1.48 -13.63
N GLY A 42 -13.99 2.67 -13.02
CA GLY A 42 -14.37 3.91 -13.71
C GLY A 42 -13.47 4.22 -14.91
N TYR A 43 -12.14 4.14 -14.74
CA TYR A 43 -11.19 4.32 -15.84
C TYR A 43 -11.32 3.23 -16.90
N THR A 44 -11.47 1.96 -16.50
CA THR A 44 -11.60 0.84 -17.43
C THR A 44 -12.88 0.96 -18.25
N MET A 45 -13.99 1.34 -17.61
CA MET A 45 -15.26 1.63 -18.30
C MET A 45 -15.12 2.79 -19.29
N TYR A 46 -14.42 3.86 -18.91
CA TYR A 46 -14.17 4.99 -19.79
C TYR A 46 -13.36 4.58 -21.03
N LEU A 47 -12.35 3.71 -20.87
CA LEU A 47 -11.48 3.26 -21.97
C LEU A 47 -12.13 2.20 -22.86
N VAL A 48 -12.86 1.24 -22.27
CA VAL A 48 -13.40 0.07 -22.99
C VAL A 48 -14.85 0.29 -23.45
N GLY A 49 -15.62 1.12 -22.75
CA GLY A 49 -17.00 1.47 -23.10
C GLY A 49 -18.03 0.34 -22.99
N SER A 50 -17.65 -0.85 -22.52
CA SER A 50 -18.54 -2.03 -22.43
C SER A 50 -18.47 -2.70 -21.06
N ASN A 51 -19.63 -2.82 -20.42
CA ASN A 51 -19.78 -3.46 -19.11
C ASN A 51 -19.33 -4.94 -19.14
N GLN A 52 -19.63 -5.64 -20.24
CA GLN A 52 -19.30 -7.07 -20.38
C GLN A 52 -17.80 -7.28 -20.47
N LEU A 53 -17.11 -6.46 -21.27
CA LEU A 53 -15.65 -6.51 -21.38
C LEU A 53 -14.98 -6.11 -20.08
N MET A 54 -15.51 -5.12 -19.34
CA MET A 54 -14.99 -4.80 -18.01
C MET A 54 -15.06 -5.99 -17.06
N LEU A 55 -16.18 -6.73 -17.03
CA LEU A 55 -16.33 -7.91 -16.16
C LEU A 55 -15.35 -9.03 -16.56
N VAL A 56 -15.14 -9.25 -17.86
CA VAL A 56 -14.13 -10.22 -18.35
C VAL A 56 -12.73 -9.81 -17.89
N LEU A 57 -12.37 -8.53 -18.01
CA LEU A 57 -11.07 -8.02 -17.54
C LEU A 57 -10.90 -8.17 -16.03
N TRP A 58 -11.96 -8.01 -15.24
CA TRP A 58 -11.96 -8.27 -13.81
C TRP A 58 -11.68 -9.74 -13.48
N VAL A 59 -12.33 -10.66 -14.18
CA VAL A 59 -12.10 -12.11 -13.99
C VAL A 59 -10.66 -12.46 -14.37
N VAL A 60 -10.17 -11.98 -15.52
CA VAL A 60 -8.80 -12.24 -15.97
C VAL A 60 -7.78 -11.66 -14.97
N GLY A 61 -7.98 -10.42 -14.51
CA GLY A 61 -7.12 -9.80 -13.50
C GLY A 61 -7.13 -10.56 -12.18
N GLY A 62 -8.29 -11.05 -11.75
CA GLY A 62 -8.42 -11.91 -10.56
C GLY A 62 -7.66 -13.22 -10.69
N LEU A 63 -7.73 -13.88 -11.85
CA LEU A 63 -6.97 -15.11 -12.11
C LEU A 63 -5.45 -14.87 -12.07
N ILE A 64 -4.98 -13.79 -12.70
CA ILE A 64 -3.55 -13.39 -12.66
C ILE A 64 -3.11 -13.13 -11.21
N ALA A 65 -3.94 -12.45 -10.41
CA ALA A 65 -3.65 -12.19 -9.01
C ALA A 65 -3.55 -13.48 -8.17
N VAL A 66 -4.45 -14.45 -8.38
CA VAL A 66 -4.39 -15.76 -7.72
C VAL A 66 -3.11 -16.51 -8.07
N CYS A 67 -2.74 -16.55 -9.36
CA CYS A 67 -1.49 -17.18 -9.79
C CYS A 67 -0.27 -16.54 -9.11
N GLY A 68 -0.21 -15.21 -9.05
CA GLY A 68 0.86 -14.49 -8.36
C GLY A 68 0.91 -14.79 -6.86
N ALA A 69 -0.26 -14.82 -6.20
CA ALA A 69 -0.35 -15.13 -4.77
C ALA A 69 0.12 -16.56 -4.45
N LEU A 70 -0.20 -17.55 -5.29
CA LEU A 70 0.26 -18.93 -5.13
C LEU A 70 1.77 -19.04 -5.30
N ALA A 71 2.32 -18.43 -6.36
CA ALA A 71 3.78 -18.42 -6.58
C ALA A 71 4.53 -17.78 -5.40
N GLN A 72 4.00 -16.67 -4.87
CA GLN A 72 4.56 -16.00 -3.71
C GLN A 72 4.42 -16.84 -2.43
N ALA A 73 3.34 -17.61 -2.27
CA ALA A 73 3.13 -18.49 -1.13
C ALA A 73 4.14 -19.66 -1.12
N GLU A 74 4.41 -20.26 -2.28
CA GLU A 74 5.45 -21.29 -2.41
C GLU A 74 6.82 -20.74 -2.03
N LEU A 75 7.16 -19.55 -2.53
CA LEU A 75 8.44 -18.91 -2.26
C LEU A 75 8.60 -18.50 -0.79
N SER A 76 7.53 -18.00 -0.17
CA SER A 76 7.50 -17.67 1.26
C SER A 76 7.62 -18.91 2.15
N ALA A 77 7.10 -20.05 1.70
CA ALA A 77 7.26 -21.33 2.40
C ALA A 77 8.69 -21.89 2.24
N MET A 78 9.33 -21.68 1.09
CA MET A 78 10.72 -22.09 0.82
C MET A 78 11.75 -21.25 1.56
N LEU A 79 11.50 -19.94 1.71
CA LEU A 79 12.42 -18.98 2.34
C LEU A 79 11.74 -18.25 3.51
N PRO A 80 11.50 -18.91 4.66
CA PRO A 80 10.78 -18.35 5.81
C PRO A 80 11.66 -17.40 6.64
N ARG A 81 12.16 -16.33 6.01
CA ARG A 81 12.96 -15.28 6.63
C ARG A 81 12.19 -13.96 6.63
N SER A 82 12.36 -13.17 7.69
CA SER A 82 11.83 -11.81 7.75
C SER A 82 12.52 -10.92 6.71
N GLY A 83 11.75 -10.30 5.81
CA GLY A 83 12.27 -9.38 4.79
C GLY A 83 11.44 -9.31 3.50
N GLY A 84 10.44 -10.19 3.34
CA GLY A 84 9.54 -10.17 2.20
C GLY A 84 10.28 -10.38 0.87
N ASP A 85 9.83 -9.69 -0.17
CA ASP A 85 10.38 -9.82 -1.54
C ASP A 85 11.90 -9.60 -1.61
N TYR A 86 12.45 -8.78 -0.71
CA TYR A 86 13.90 -8.55 -0.63
C TYR A 86 14.66 -9.87 -0.50
N VAL A 87 14.20 -10.78 0.37
CA VAL A 87 14.87 -12.06 0.64
C VAL A 87 14.90 -12.93 -0.62
N PHE A 88 13.79 -12.94 -1.35
CA PHE A 88 13.62 -13.73 -2.56
C PHE A 88 14.56 -13.26 -3.67
N LEU A 89 14.60 -11.95 -3.90
CA LEU A 89 15.48 -11.35 -4.89
C LEU A 89 16.95 -11.38 -4.49
N TYR A 90 17.25 -11.31 -3.19
CA TYR A 90 18.61 -11.46 -2.69
C TYR A 90 19.15 -12.86 -3.00
N GLU A 91 18.35 -13.89 -2.73
CA GLU A 91 18.73 -15.28 -2.99
C GLU A 91 18.84 -15.58 -4.49
N ALA A 92 17.91 -15.06 -5.31
CA ALA A 92 17.86 -15.34 -6.74
C ALA A 92 18.83 -14.51 -7.60
N TYR A 93 19.02 -13.23 -7.26
CA TYR A 93 19.71 -12.24 -8.11
C TYR A 93 20.79 -11.43 -7.39
N GLY A 94 20.99 -11.67 -6.08
CA GLY A 94 22.04 -11.03 -5.29
C GLY A 94 21.68 -9.67 -4.69
N PRO A 95 22.64 -9.05 -3.96
CA PRO A 95 22.39 -7.89 -3.11
C PRO A 95 21.94 -6.63 -3.87
N LEU A 96 22.47 -6.41 -5.08
CA LEU A 96 22.12 -5.22 -5.86
C LEU A 96 20.67 -5.25 -6.34
N ALA A 97 20.22 -6.39 -6.87
CA ALA A 97 18.84 -6.56 -7.31
C ALA A 97 17.86 -6.38 -6.14
N ALA A 98 18.16 -6.99 -5.00
CA ALA A 98 17.36 -6.84 -3.77
C ALA A 98 17.36 -5.39 -3.23
N PHE A 99 18.47 -4.66 -3.35
CA PHE A 99 18.51 -3.25 -2.99
C PHE A 99 17.63 -2.40 -3.91
N LEU A 100 17.68 -2.65 -5.22
CA LEU A 100 16.87 -1.94 -6.22
C LEU A 100 15.37 -2.18 -6.03
N THR A 101 14.94 -3.35 -5.57
CA THR A 101 13.52 -3.58 -5.26
C THR A 101 13.01 -2.71 -4.11
N GLY A 102 13.88 -2.35 -3.16
CA GLY A 102 13.57 -1.34 -2.15
C GLY A 102 13.24 0.02 -2.77
N TRP A 103 14.07 0.48 -3.73
CA TRP A 103 13.83 1.72 -4.46
C TRP A 103 12.58 1.69 -5.32
N VAL A 104 12.35 0.59 -6.04
CA VAL A 104 11.13 0.40 -6.85
C VAL A 104 9.90 0.41 -5.96
N SER A 105 9.92 -0.29 -4.83
CA SER A 105 8.79 -0.32 -3.89
C SER A 105 8.53 1.05 -3.31
N PHE A 106 9.58 1.79 -2.92
CA PHE A 106 9.46 3.13 -2.38
C PHE A 106 8.85 4.12 -3.39
N LEU A 107 9.41 4.19 -4.60
CA LEU A 107 9.02 5.17 -5.61
C LEU A 107 7.70 4.81 -6.29
N ILE A 108 7.58 3.56 -6.74
CA ILE A 108 6.47 3.10 -7.59
C ILE A 108 5.39 2.43 -6.74
N GLY A 109 5.80 1.54 -5.83
CA GLY A 109 4.85 0.75 -5.01
C GLY A 109 4.03 1.60 -4.04
N PHE A 110 4.65 2.58 -3.40
CA PHE A 110 3.98 3.45 -2.41
C PHE A 110 3.84 4.89 -2.88
N GLY A 111 4.90 5.48 -3.44
CA GLY A 111 4.89 6.88 -3.88
C GLY A 111 3.83 7.17 -4.94
N GLY A 112 3.73 6.33 -5.98
CA GLY A 112 2.76 6.47 -7.06
C GLY A 112 1.30 6.50 -6.57
N PRO A 113 0.82 5.48 -5.84
CA PRO A 113 -0.54 5.45 -5.30
C PRO A 113 -0.86 6.61 -4.35
N ILE A 114 0.10 7.02 -3.50
CA ILE A 114 -0.06 8.17 -2.60
C ILE A 114 -0.26 9.45 -3.42
N ALA A 115 0.59 9.68 -4.43
CA ALA A 115 0.49 10.84 -5.31
C ALA A 115 -0.83 10.86 -6.09
N ALA A 116 -1.23 9.73 -6.68
CA ALA A 116 -2.49 9.60 -7.41
C ALA A 116 -3.71 9.88 -6.50
N SER A 117 -3.70 9.36 -5.27
CA SER A 117 -4.78 9.54 -4.30
C SER A 117 -4.87 11.00 -3.82
N ALA A 118 -3.74 11.63 -3.51
CA ALA A 118 -3.70 13.04 -3.11
C ALA A 118 -4.17 13.96 -4.25
N PHE A 119 -3.76 13.67 -5.48
CA PHE A 119 -4.19 14.41 -6.66
C PHE A 119 -5.69 14.27 -6.92
N ALA A 120 -6.23 13.05 -6.82
CA ALA A 120 -7.66 12.81 -6.93
C ALA A 120 -8.44 13.57 -5.85
N ALA A 121 -7.98 13.55 -4.59
CA ALA A 121 -8.59 14.29 -3.50
C ALA A 121 -8.58 15.81 -3.76
N ALA A 122 -7.45 16.35 -4.22
CA ALA A 122 -7.34 17.76 -4.59
C ALA A 122 -8.30 18.15 -5.72
N LYS A 123 -8.43 17.28 -6.74
CA LYS A 123 -9.39 17.46 -7.84
C LYS A 123 -10.84 17.54 -7.32
N TYR A 124 -11.24 16.62 -6.44
CA TYR A 124 -12.59 16.65 -5.87
C TYR A 124 -12.84 17.88 -4.98
N LEU A 125 -11.85 18.31 -4.19
CA LEU A 125 -11.97 19.50 -3.33
C LEU A 125 -12.08 20.80 -4.13
N LEU A 126 -11.36 20.90 -5.25
CA LEU A 126 -11.34 22.10 -6.08
C LEU A 126 -12.45 22.13 -7.14
N ALA A 127 -13.13 21.00 -7.40
CA ALA A 127 -14.18 20.90 -8.41
C ALA A 127 -15.28 22.00 -8.30
N PRO A 128 -15.77 22.40 -7.10
CA PRO A 128 -16.79 23.45 -6.98
C PRO A 128 -16.31 24.84 -7.37
N LEU A 129 -15.01 25.10 -7.35
CA LEU A 129 -14.44 26.42 -7.65
C LEU A 129 -14.41 26.73 -9.16
N ALA A 130 -14.72 25.74 -10.01
CA ALA A 130 -14.78 25.87 -11.46
C ALA A 130 -13.55 26.57 -12.07
N ILE A 131 -12.38 26.39 -11.45
CA ILE A 131 -11.11 26.92 -11.94
C ILE A 131 -10.73 26.06 -13.14
N GLY A 132 -10.49 26.67 -14.30
CA GLY A 132 -10.15 25.94 -15.52
C GLY A 132 -8.70 26.14 -15.97
N GLY A 133 -8.25 25.24 -16.85
CA GLY A 133 -6.97 25.35 -17.56
C GLY A 133 -5.75 25.16 -16.64
N THR A 134 -4.64 25.79 -17.00
CA THR A 134 -3.35 25.61 -16.30
C THR A 134 -3.42 25.94 -14.80
N ARG A 135 -4.28 26.89 -14.41
CA ARG A 135 -4.46 27.28 -12.99
C ARG A 135 -5.08 26.14 -12.17
N GLU A 136 -5.97 25.36 -12.76
CA GLU A 136 -6.58 24.19 -12.11
C GLU A 136 -5.51 23.13 -11.82
N VAL A 137 -4.69 22.82 -12.82
CA VAL A 137 -3.62 21.82 -12.70
C VAL A 137 -2.60 22.22 -11.64
N ILE A 138 -2.16 23.48 -11.66
CA ILE A 138 -1.22 24.00 -10.65
C ILE A 138 -1.85 23.92 -9.25
N ALA A 139 -3.11 24.35 -9.09
CA ALA A 139 -3.80 24.32 -7.80
C ALA A 139 -3.93 22.88 -7.27
N GLN A 140 -4.29 21.92 -8.12
CA GLN A 140 -4.37 20.49 -7.78
C GLN A 140 -3.00 19.94 -7.35
N GLN A 141 -1.94 20.23 -8.11
CA GLN A 141 -0.58 19.78 -7.79
C GLN A 141 -0.06 20.39 -6.48
N THR A 142 -0.26 21.70 -6.27
CA THR A 142 0.16 22.38 -5.06
C THR A 142 -0.57 21.81 -3.84
N LEU A 143 -1.90 21.69 -3.91
CA LEU A 143 -2.71 21.17 -2.81
C LEU A 143 -2.35 19.71 -2.49
N ALA A 144 -2.19 18.86 -3.51
CA ALA A 144 -1.77 17.47 -3.33
C ALA A 144 -0.38 17.37 -2.67
N SER A 145 0.58 18.18 -3.14
CA SER A 145 1.94 18.19 -2.59
C SER A 145 1.97 18.65 -1.13
N VAL A 146 1.23 19.72 -0.80
CA VAL A 146 1.08 20.19 0.59
C VAL A 146 0.46 19.10 1.45
N ALA A 147 -0.63 18.47 1.01
CA ALA A 147 -1.28 17.40 1.76
C ALA A 147 -0.32 16.22 2.04
N ILE A 148 0.45 15.78 1.05
CA ILE A 148 1.45 14.71 1.20
C ILE A 148 2.52 15.11 2.22
N VAL A 149 3.09 16.30 2.09
CA VAL A 149 4.15 16.78 3.00
C VAL A 149 3.61 16.89 4.43
N THR A 150 2.43 17.49 4.63
CA THR A 150 1.82 17.63 5.95
C THR A 150 1.54 16.26 6.58
N LEU A 151 0.93 15.33 5.83
CA LEU A 151 0.65 13.99 6.34
C LEU A 151 1.93 13.20 6.61
N GLY A 152 2.95 13.37 5.76
CA GLY A 152 4.28 12.77 5.96
C GLY A 152 4.94 13.27 7.24
N VAL A 153 4.90 14.58 7.50
CA VAL A 153 5.39 15.19 8.74
C VAL A 153 4.64 14.65 9.96
N VAL A 154 3.30 14.54 9.89
CA VAL A 154 2.48 13.97 10.97
C VAL A 154 2.86 12.52 11.24
N HIS A 155 3.06 11.70 10.20
CA HIS A 155 3.48 10.31 10.34
C HIS A 155 4.91 10.18 10.91
N ALA A 156 5.83 11.06 10.50
CA ALA A 156 7.21 11.08 11.02
C ALA A 156 7.29 11.57 12.49
N SER A 157 6.31 12.33 12.97
CA SER A 157 6.31 12.94 14.32
C SER A 157 5.89 12.00 15.46
N GLY A 158 5.65 10.72 15.17
CA GLY A 158 5.49 9.65 16.17
C GLY A 158 4.22 8.79 15.98
N PRO A 159 4.29 7.47 16.27
CA PRO A 159 3.23 6.52 15.97
C PRO A 159 1.88 6.80 16.67
N GLY A 160 1.90 7.41 17.86
CA GLY A 160 0.67 7.78 18.59
C GLY A 160 -0.17 8.86 17.90
N ARG A 161 0.46 9.80 17.19
CA ARG A 161 -0.24 10.87 16.46
C ARG A 161 -0.88 10.37 15.15
N SER A 162 -0.27 9.37 14.51
CA SER A 162 -0.83 8.72 13.32
C SER A 162 -2.13 7.96 13.63
N ILE A 163 -2.15 7.21 14.74
CA ILE A 163 -3.34 6.48 15.19
C ILE A 163 -4.49 7.45 15.52
N LEU A 164 -4.20 8.57 16.19
CA LEU A 164 -5.20 9.60 16.47
C LEU A 164 -5.72 10.29 15.21
N ALA A 165 -4.85 10.58 14.23
CA ALA A 165 -5.25 11.17 12.96
C ALA A 165 -6.13 10.20 12.12
N GLN A 166 -5.78 8.91 12.08
CA GLN A 166 -6.57 7.88 11.41
C GLN A 166 -7.92 7.65 12.12
N GLY A 167 -7.93 7.62 13.46
CA GLY A 167 -9.15 7.53 14.26
C GLY A 167 -10.09 8.71 14.01
N GLY A 168 -9.57 9.94 14.03
CA GLY A 168 -10.35 11.15 13.74
C GLY A 168 -10.94 11.17 12.34
N MET A 169 -10.17 10.76 11.32
CA MET A 169 -10.67 10.64 9.94
C MET A 169 -11.82 9.62 9.83
N THR A 170 -11.74 8.53 10.60
CA THR A 170 -12.79 7.50 10.62
C THR A 170 -14.08 8.04 11.23
N VAL A 171 -13.98 8.78 12.33
CA VAL A 171 -15.15 9.43 12.97
C VAL A 171 -15.81 10.44 12.03
N VAL A 172 -15.02 11.26 11.34
CA VAL A 172 -15.54 12.23 10.36
C VAL A 172 -16.27 11.52 9.22
N LYS A 173 -15.69 10.44 8.67
CA LYS A 173 -16.35 9.64 7.61
C LYS A 173 -17.69 9.07 8.06
N LEU A 174 -17.75 8.53 9.28
CA LEU A 174 -18.99 8.00 9.85
C LEU A 174 -20.03 9.10 10.11
N GLY A 175 -19.61 10.29 10.53
CA GLY A 175 -20.51 11.43 10.73
C GLY A 175 -21.05 12.06 9.45
N ILE A 176 -20.34 11.94 8.33
CA ILE A 176 -20.81 12.42 7.01
C ILE A 176 -21.75 11.41 6.33
N LEU A 177 -21.58 10.11 6.62
CA LEU A 177 -22.38 9.02 6.05
C LEU A 177 -23.58 8.60 6.92
N GLY A 178 -23.68 9.11 8.13
CA GLY A 178 -24.76 8.85 9.09
C GLY A 178 -25.92 9.83 8.99
#